data_AF-A0A238KJ50-F1
#
_entry.id   AF-A0A238KJ50-F1
#
_cell.length_a   1.000
_cell.length_b   1.000
_cell.length_c   1.000
_cell.angle_alpha   90.00
_cell.angle_beta   90.00
_cell.angle_gamma   90.00
#
_symmetry.space_group_name_H-M   'P 1'
#
loop_
_entity.id
_entity.type
_entity.pdbx_description
1 polymer ?
#
loop_
_entity_poly.entity_id
_entity_poly.type
_entity_poly.pdbx_seq_one_letter_code
_entity_poly.pdbx_strand_id
1 'polypeptide(L)'
;MKPILTSLALLTVSALPLSAETLSADVWADNWFEMRIDGEQVAQDSVSITTERSFNAESFTFEAQRPFVIGLVAKDFKENDTGLEYIGARNQQMGDGGVILQIMDEAGERVAVSNDGWQCLVIHSAPLDKSCEGSSDPVAGEGACTFEASDEPDGWDTADFDASDWPHADIYSASEVGPKDGYDEITWVDGAELIWGPDLEQSNTVLCRLTVE
;
A
#
# COMPACT_ATOMS: atom_id res chain seq x y z
N MET A 1 -30.76 4.27 -63.61
CA MET A 1 -29.71 4.21 -62.57
C MET A 1 -30.41 4.27 -61.22
N LYS A 2 -30.39 3.19 -60.42
CA LYS A 2 -31.05 3.12 -59.10
C LYS A 2 -30.10 3.64 -58.03
N PRO A 3 -30.50 4.59 -57.16
CA PRO A 3 -29.69 4.99 -56.04
C PRO A 3 -29.74 3.89 -54.96
N ILE A 4 -28.57 3.46 -54.51
CA ILE A 4 -28.40 2.58 -53.35
C ILE A 4 -28.41 3.48 -52.13
N LEU A 5 -29.40 3.34 -51.24
CA LEU A 5 -29.38 3.95 -49.92
C LEU A 5 -28.54 3.07 -49.00
N THR A 6 -27.38 3.55 -48.59
CA THR A 6 -26.57 2.93 -47.54
C THR A 6 -27.13 3.38 -46.19
N SER A 7 -27.79 2.47 -45.47
CA SER A 7 -28.32 2.73 -44.14
C SER A 7 -27.18 2.64 -43.13
N LEU A 8 -26.75 3.78 -42.58
CA LEU A 8 -25.77 3.85 -41.52
C LEU A 8 -26.48 3.57 -40.18
N ALA A 9 -26.27 2.39 -39.60
CA ALA A 9 -26.76 2.08 -38.26
C ALA A 9 -25.88 2.80 -37.23
N LEU A 10 -26.44 3.82 -36.56
CA LEU A 10 -25.82 4.44 -35.40
C LEU A 10 -25.94 3.47 -34.21
N LEU A 11 -24.83 2.85 -33.80
CA LEU A 11 -24.74 2.22 -32.48
C LEU A 11 -24.64 3.34 -31.45
N THR A 12 -25.71 3.57 -30.70
CA THR A 12 -25.68 4.39 -29.50
C THR A 12 -25.04 3.57 -28.38
N VAL A 13 -23.77 3.85 -28.07
CA VAL A 13 -23.15 3.40 -26.82
C VAL A 13 -23.78 4.21 -25.71
N SER A 14 -24.62 3.57 -24.89
CA SER A 14 -25.12 4.18 -23.67
C SER A 14 -23.97 4.28 -22.68
N ALA A 15 -23.35 5.46 -22.56
CA ALA A 15 -22.50 5.75 -21.41
C ALA A 15 -23.41 5.73 -20.18
N LEU A 16 -23.24 4.72 -19.31
CA LEU A 16 -23.81 4.79 -17.96
C LEU A 16 -23.28 6.07 -17.31
N PRO A 17 -24.11 6.81 -16.55
CA PRO A 17 -23.59 7.94 -15.80
C PRO A 17 -22.50 7.42 -14.86
N LEU A 18 -21.28 7.92 -15.05
CA LEU A 18 -20.18 7.78 -14.10
C LEU A 18 -20.67 8.49 -12.82
N SER A 19 -21.21 7.74 -11.87
CA SER A 19 -21.55 8.24 -10.54
C SER A 19 -20.47 7.80 -9.58
N ALA A 20 -20.12 8.65 -8.63
CA ALA A 20 -19.41 8.18 -7.46
C ALA A 20 -20.28 7.14 -6.73
N GLU A 21 -19.65 6.12 -6.19
CA GLU A 21 -20.23 5.14 -5.29
C GLU A 21 -19.55 5.22 -3.92
N THR A 22 -20.33 4.92 -2.88
CA THR A 22 -19.81 4.78 -1.52
C THR A 22 -19.12 3.42 -1.39
N LEU A 23 -17.84 3.45 -1.03
CA LEU A 23 -17.02 2.28 -0.78
C LEU A 23 -16.61 2.23 0.68
N SER A 24 -16.43 1.02 1.22
CA SER A 24 -15.81 0.80 2.52
C SER A 24 -14.47 0.10 2.35
N ALA A 25 -13.47 0.48 3.13
CA ALA A 25 -12.19 -0.19 3.20
C ALA A 25 -11.89 -0.65 4.63
N ASP A 26 -11.29 -1.83 4.73
CA ASP A 26 -10.61 -2.31 5.93
C ASP A 26 -9.12 -2.48 5.63
N VAL A 27 -8.27 -2.00 6.53
CA VAL A 27 -6.81 -2.06 6.38
C VAL A 27 -6.19 -2.48 7.70
N TRP A 28 -5.23 -3.40 7.66
CA TRP A 28 -4.29 -3.63 8.75
C TRP A 28 -2.89 -3.29 8.26
N ALA A 29 -2.12 -2.57 9.09
CA ALA A 29 -0.77 -2.13 8.74
C ALA A 29 0.25 -2.51 9.82
N ASP A 30 1.44 -2.86 9.35
CA ASP A 30 2.66 -2.96 10.15
C ASP A 30 3.61 -1.86 9.64
N ASN A 31 3.72 -0.69 10.25
CA ASN A 31 2.97 -0.16 11.40
C ASN A 31 1.97 0.94 11.04
N TRP A 32 2.07 1.51 9.83
CA TRP A 32 1.29 2.69 9.46
C TRP A 32 0.98 2.70 7.97
N PHE A 33 -0.19 3.26 7.63
CA PHE A 33 -0.58 3.46 6.24
C PHE A 33 -1.17 4.85 5.98
N GLU A 34 -1.14 5.24 4.71
CA GLU A 34 -1.98 6.27 4.12
C GLU A 34 -2.59 5.74 2.83
N MET A 35 -3.90 5.95 2.65
CA MET A 35 -4.61 5.57 1.43
C MET A 35 -5.13 6.82 0.71
N ARG A 36 -4.89 6.85 -0.60
CA ARG A 36 -5.27 7.91 -1.53
C ARG A 36 -6.08 7.32 -2.68
N ILE A 37 -7.02 8.10 -3.20
CA ILE A 37 -7.78 7.79 -4.41
C ILE A 37 -7.54 8.91 -5.41
N ASP A 38 -7.00 8.60 -6.58
CA ASP A 38 -6.63 9.56 -7.64
C ASP A 38 -5.82 10.77 -7.11
N GLY A 39 -4.88 10.50 -6.20
CA GLY A 39 -4.02 11.52 -5.57
C GLY A 39 -4.65 12.28 -4.40
N GLU A 40 -5.91 12.03 -4.03
CA GLU A 40 -6.56 12.62 -2.86
C GLU A 40 -6.52 11.65 -1.67
N GLN A 41 -5.95 12.09 -0.54
CA GLN A 41 -5.94 11.30 0.70
C GLN A 41 -7.36 11.10 1.24
N VAL A 42 -7.76 9.83 1.36
CA VAL A 42 -9.06 9.43 1.91
C VAL A 42 -8.96 8.88 3.33
N ALA A 43 -7.80 8.32 3.71
CA ALA A 43 -7.56 7.80 5.05
C ALA A 43 -6.07 7.72 5.37
N GLN A 44 -5.78 7.58 6.66
CA GLN A 44 -4.49 7.16 7.20
C GLN A 44 -4.72 6.48 8.54
N ASP A 45 -3.70 5.78 9.03
CA ASP A 45 -3.71 5.24 10.39
C ASP A 45 -3.99 6.34 11.43
N SER A 46 -4.84 6.02 12.41
CA SER A 46 -5.22 6.95 13.47
C SER A 46 -4.11 7.17 14.51
N VAL A 47 -3.17 6.21 14.61
CA VAL A 47 -1.99 6.33 15.45
C VAL A 47 -0.84 6.90 14.62
N SER A 48 -0.07 7.79 15.24
CA SER A 48 1.08 8.40 14.57
C SER A 48 2.15 7.36 14.28
N ILE A 49 2.75 7.41 13.09
CA ILE A 49 3.91 6.59 12.71
C ILE A 49 5.07 6.65 13.71
N THR A 50 5.19 7.69 14.54
CA THR A 50 6.22 7.76 15.58
C THR A 50 5.86 6.99 16.86
N THR A 51 4.82 6.18 16.85
CA THR A 51 4.36 5.39 18.00
C THR A 51 4.91 3.98 17.89
N GLU A 52 5.75 3.59 18.85
CA GLU A 52 6.28 2.23 18.95
C GLU A 52 5.15 1.20 19.04
N ARG A 53 5.28 0.09 18.30
CA ARG A 53 4.34 -1.06 18.34
C ARG A 53 2.89 -0.68 17.98
N SER A 54 2.72 0.19 17.00
CA SER A 54 1.42 0.52 16.43
C SER A 54 1.01 -0.57 15.44
N PHE A 55 0.07 -1.44 15.82
CA PHE A 55 -0.48 -2.49 14.96
C PHE A 55 -2.00 -2.32 14.90
N ASN A 56 -2.48 -1.44 14.02
CA ASN A 56 -3.89 -1.07 13.97
C ASN A 56 -4.61 -1.69 12.78
N ALA A 57 -5.88 -1.95 13.02
CA ALA A 57 -6.86 -2.16 11.98
C ALA A 57 -7.73 -0.89 11.88
N GLU A 58 -7.92 -0.39 10.67
CA GLU A 58 -8.77 0.77 10.38
C GLU A 58 -9.88 0.38 9.40
N SER A 59 -11.10 0.82 9.72
CA SER A 59 -12.28 0.66 8.86
C SER A 59 -12.88 2.02 8.56
N PHE A 60 -13.05 2.37 7.29
CA PHE A 60 -13.54 3.69 6.88
C PHE A 60 -14.30 3.62 5.56
N THR A 61 -15.01 4.72 5.23
CA THR A 61 -15.77 4.86 3.98
C THR A 61 -15.27 6.05 3.17
N PHE A 62 -15.31 5.93 1.85
CA PHE A 62 -14.97 7.00 0.91
C PHE A 62 -15.85 6.93 -0.34
N GLU A 63 -15.87 7.99 -1.12
CA GLU A 63 -16.59 8.06 -2.40
C GLU A 63 -15.58 8.00 -3.54
N ALA A 64 -15.82 7.16 -4.54
CA ALA A 64 -14.96 7.08 -5.73
C ALA A 64 -15.77 6.82 -6.99
N GLN A 65 -15.24 7.27 -8.13
CA GLN A 65 -15.84 7.07 -9.44
C GLN A 65 -14.91 6.20 -10.28
N ARG A 66 -15.42 5.10 -10.85
CA ARG A 66 -14.63 4.19 -11.67
C ARG A 66 -14.35 4.74 -13.10
N PRO A 67 -13.18 4.42 -13.70
CA PRO A 67 -12.04 3.79 -13.05
C PRO A 67 -11.32 4.79 -12.13
N PHE A 68 -10.70 4.30 -11.06
CA PHE A 68 -9.88 5.09 -10.14
C PHE A 68 -8.59 4.37 -9.77
N VAL A 69 -7.57 5.12 -9.36
CA VAL A 69 -6.31 4.57 -8.84
C VAL A 69 -6.32 4.63 -7.32
N ILE A 70 -6.03 3.50 -6.70
CA ILE A 70 -5.69 3.44 -5.27
C ILE A 70 -4.19 3.65 -5.15
N GLY A 71 -3.79 4.64 -4.37
CA GLY A 71 -2.43 4.82 -3.87
C GLY A 71 -2.37 4.45 -2.40
N LEU A 72 -1.43 3.58 -2.03
CA LEU A 72 -1.20 3.14 -0.67
C LEU A 72 0.27 3.38 -0.27
N VAL A 73 0.48 4.13 0.80
CA VAL A 73 1.80 4.28 1.43
C VAL A 73 1.82 3.38 2.66
N ALA A 74 2.71 2.40 2.72
CA ALA A 74 2.96 1.57 3.89
C ALA A 74 4.32 1.94 4.51
N LYS A 75 4.36 2.11 5.84
CA LYS A 75 5.57 2.51 6.57
C LYS A 75 5.78 1.66 7.81
N ASP A 76 7.03 1.25 7.98
CA ASP A 76 7.58 0.77 9.24
C ASP A 76 7.80 1.94 10.23
N PHE A 77 7.72 1.65 11.52
CA PHE A 77 8.29 2.55 12.52
C PHE A 77 9.82 2.42 12.52
N LYS A 78 10.51 3.54 12.30
CA LYS A 78 11.97 3.62 12.46
C LYS A 78 12.36 4.90 13.19
N GLU A 79 13.37 4.85 14.06
CA GLU A 79 13.81 6.04 14.78
C GLU A 79 14.53 7.05 13.88
N ASN A 80 15.25 6.55 12.87
CA ASN A 80 15.87 7.36 11.82
C ASN A 80 16.21 6.49 10.58
N ASP A 81 17.06 7.00 9.67
CA ASP A 81 17.39 6.32 8.41
C ASP A 81 18.31 5.09 8.56
N THR A 82 18.71 4.72 9.77
CA THR A 82 19.29 3.37 9.99
C THR A 82 18.28 2.26 9.70
N GLY A 83 16.97 2.55 9.72
CA GLY A 83 15.90 1.55 9.66
C GLY A 83 15.76 0.74 10.95
N LEU A 84 16.33 1.24 12.05
CA LEU A 84 16.26 0.55 13.34
C LEU A 84 15.20 1.18 14.24
N GLU A 85 14.53 0.31 14.97
CA GLU A 85 13.72 0.64 16.13
C GLU A 85 14.54 0.56 17.41
N TYR A 86 14.19 1.35 18.42
CA TYR A 86 14.74 1.27 19.78
C TYR A 86 16.27 1.40 19.84
N ILE A 87 16.85 2.39 19.16
CA ILE A 87 18.30 2.50 19.00
C ILE A 87 18.99 2.61 20.37
N GLY A 88 19.96 1.72 20.59
CA GLY A 88 20.72 1.62 21.84
C GLY A 88 19.98 0.91 22.99
N ALA A 89 18.73 0.49 22.80
CA ALA A 89 18.00 -0.34 23.75
C ALA A 89 18.40 -1.82 23.64
N ARG A 90 17.93 -2.62 24.61
CA ARG A 90 18.17 -4.09 24.59
C ARG A 90 17.37 -4.83 23.51
N ASN A 91 16.33 -4.19 23.01
CA ASN A 91 15.41 -4.68 21.98
C ASN A 91 15.55 -3.89 20.69
N GLN A 92 16.74 -3.34 20.40
CA GLN A 92 17.04 -2.80 19.08
C GLN A 92 16.78 -3.87 18.03
N GLN A 93 16.02 -3.52 17.00
CA GLN A 93 15.57 -4.46 15.97
C GLN A 93 15.38 -3.74 14.64
N MET A 94 15.35 -4.52 13.58
CA MET A 94 14.85 -4.12 12.27
C MET A 94 13.34 -4.36 12.17
N GLY A 95 12.68 -3.59 11.31
CA GLY A 95 11.27 -3.69 11.00
C GLY A 95 11.00 -3.37 9.53
N ASP A 96 9.74 -3.49 9.13
CA ASP A 96 9.33 -3.35 7.75
C ASP A 96 7.86 -2.91 7.62
N GLY A 97 7.59 -2.24 6.50
CA GLY A 97 6.32 -1.62 6.20
C GLY A 97 5.48 -2.49 5.28
N GLY A 98 4.29 -2.92 5.70
CA GLY A 98 3.34 -3.54 4.80
C GLY A 98 1.94 -3.67 5.36
N VAL A 99 1.03 -4.22 4.54
CA VAL A 99 -0.40 -4.18 4.85
C VAL A 99 -1.16 -5.40 4.34
N ILE A 100 -2.39 -5.55 4.83
CA ILE A 100 -3.48 -6.21 4.12
C ILE A 100 -4.66 -5.24 4.01
N LEU A 101 -5.36 -5.27 2.88
CA LEU A 101 -6.44 -4.33 2.56
C LEU A 101 -7.57 -5.04 1.79
N GLN A 102 -8.81 -4.65 2.09
CA GLN A 102 -9.98 -5.00 1.30
C GLN A 102 -10.87 -3.77 1.10
N ILE A 103 -11.52 -3.68 -0.06
CA ILE A 103 -12.50 -2.65 -0.41
C ILE A 103 -13.77 -3.34 -0.88
N MET A 104 -14.89 -2.91 -0.34
CA MET A 104 -16.23 -3.45 -0.58
C MET A 104 -17.17 -2.33 -1.04
N ASP A 105 -18.16 -2.68 -1.86
CA ASP A 105 -19.25 -1.77 -2.21
C ASP A 105 -20.34 -1.73 -1.11
N GLU A 106 -21.34 -0.86 -1.27
CA GLU A 106 -22.46 -0.73 -0.32
C GLU A 106 -23.27 -2.04 -0.14
N ALA A 107 -23.25 -2.93 -1.13
CA ALA A 107 -23.90 -4.24 -1.05
C ALA A 107 -23.05 -5.29 -0.31
N GLY A 108 -21.80 -4.97 0.03
CA GLY A 108 -20.85 -5.88 0.65
C GLY A 108 -20.17 -6.81 -0.36
N GLU A 109 -20.17 -6.47 -1.65
CA GLU A 109 -19.45 -7.19 -2.69
C GLU A 109 -18.02 -6.66 -2.83
N ARG A 110 -17.09 -7.57 -3.10
CA ARG A 110 -15.65 -7.24 -3.18
C ARG A 110 -15.35 -6.38 -4.40
N VAL A 111 -14.79 -5.20 -4.16
CA VAL A 111 -14.31 -4.26 -5.19
C VAL A 111 -12.83 -4.46 -5.47
N ALA A 112 -12.00 -4.47 -4.43
CA ALA A 112 -10.55 -4.66 -4.55
C ALA A 112 -10.00 -5.31 -3.28
N VAL A 113 -8.88 -5.98 -3.39
CA VAL A 113 -8.13 -6.56 -2.27
C VAL A 113 -6.63 -6.40 -2.54
N SER A 114 -5.83 -6.35 -1.48
CA SER A 114 -4.38 -6.51 -1.60
C SER A 114 -4.02 -7.92 -2.06
N ASN A 115 -3.18 -8.03 -3.09
CA ASN A 115 -2.63 -9.27 -3.66
C ASN A 115 -1.46 -8.96 -4.59
N ASP A 116 -0.93 -9.98 -5.27
CA ASP A 116 0.19 -9.87 -6.21
C ASP A 116 -0.11 -9.02 -7.46
N GLY A 117 -1.37 -8.61 -7.67
CA GLY A 117 -1.78 -7.72 -8.74
C GLY A 117 -1.39 -6.25 -8.53
N TRP A 118 -0.98 -5.88 -7.30
CA TRP A 118 -0.53 -4.52 -6.98
C TRP A 118 0.87 -4.26 -7.52
N GLN A 119 1.14 -3.03 -7.93
CA GLN A 119 2.47 -2.58 -8.29
C GLN A 119 3.06 -1.80 -7.14
N CYS A 120 4.25 -2.18 -6.67
CA CYS A 120 4.87 -1.60 -5.48
C CYS A 120 6.29 -1.11 -5.73
N LEU A 121 6.65 0.03 -5.13
CA LEU A 121 7.97 0.63 -5.14
C LEU A 121 8.44 0.86 -3.71
N VAL A 122 9.61 0.31 -3.36
CA VAL A 122 10.30 0.65 -2.12
C VAL A 122 11.04 1.96 -2.31
N ILE A 123 10.70 2.97 -1.50
CA ILE A 123 11.38 4.28 -1.51
C ILE A 123 12.26 4.50 -0.28
N HIS A 124 12.26 3.57 0.67
CA HIS A 124 13.23 3.55 1.75
C HIS A 124 13.59 2.11 2.12
N SER A 125 14.88 1.77 1.99
CA SER A 125 15.44 0.48 2.38
C SER A 125 16.61 0.67 3.35
N ALA A 126 16.51 0.08 4.54
CA ALA A 126 17.53 0.19 5.57
C ALA A 126 17.39 -0.89 6.65
N PRO A 127 18.48 -1.23 7.35
CA PRO A 127 19.87 -1.04 6.93
C PRO A 127 20.18 -1.98 5.75
N LEU A 128 21.00 -1.54 4.79
CA LEU A 128 21.42 -2.39 3.65
C LEU A 128 22.31 -3.57 4.08
N ASP A 129 22.96 -3.46 5.24
CA ASP A 129 23.65 -4.56 5.91
C ASP A 129 22.96 -4.84 7.27
N LYS A 130 22.28 -5.99 7.36
CA LYS A 130 21.53 -6.42 8.56
C LYS A 130 22.38 -6.50 9.82
N SER A 131 23.71 -6.55 9.71
CA SER A 131 24.60 -6.50 10.87
C SER A 131 24.56 -5.15 11.63
N CYS A 132 24.00 -4.09 11.02
CA CYS A 132 23.73 -2.83 11.72
C CYS A 132 22.83 -3.01 12.95
N GLU A 133 21.88 -3.95 12.93
CA GLU A 133 21.03 -4.26 14.09
C GLU A 133 21.84 -4.59 15.34
N GLY A 134 23.02 -5.21 15.17
CA GLY A 134 23.91 -5.56 16.27
C GLY A 134 24.84 -4.43 16.73
N SER A 135 24.80 -3.26 16.10
CA SER A 135 25.68 -2.14 16.42
C SER A 135 25.31 -1.50 17.75
N SER A 136 26.32 -1.22 18.58
CA SER A 136 26.12 -0.51 19.85
C SER A 136 25.96 1.01 19.70
N ASP A 137 26.30 1.55 18.54
CA ASP A 137 26.22 2.98 18.20
C ASP A 137 25.92 3.11 16.69
N PRO A 138 24.71 2.74 16.24
CA PRO A 138 24.36 2.81 14.83
C PRO A 138 24.19 4.26 14.39
N VAL A 139 24.85 4.62 13.28
CA VAL A 139 24.78 5.95 12.67
C VAL A 139 24.31 5.80 11.24
N ALA A 140 23.19 6.44 10.90
CA ALA A 140 22.60 6.36 9.56
C ALA A 140 23.63 6.79 8.49
N GLY A 141 23.81 5.96 7.46
CA GLY A 141 24.74 6.21 6.37
C GLY A 141 26.19 5.81 6.65
N GLU A 142 26.51 5.27 7.83
CA GLU A 142 27.88 4.86 8.19
C GLU A 142 28.00 3.34 8.42
N GLY A 143 29.13 2.76 7.99
CA GLY A 143 29.43 1.36 8.25
C GLY A 143 28.37 0.40 7.69
N ALA A 144 27.81 -0.45 8.55
CA ALA A 144 26.72 -1.37 8.19
C ALA A 144 25.35 -0.67 8.10
N CYS A 145 25.23 0.55 8.63
CA CYS A 145 23.95 1.26 8.78
C CYS A 145 23.64 2.18 7.60
N THR A 146 24.08 1.80 6.40
CA THR A 146 23.73 2.49 5.15
C THR A 146 22.29 2.22 4.76
N PHE A 147 21.70 3.11 3.96
CA PHE A 147 20.32 3.02 3.49
C PHE A 147 20.21 3.52 2.05
N GLU A 148 19.13 3.14 1.39
CA GLU A 148 18.64 3.75 0.15
C GLU A 148 17.34 4.48 0.43
N ALA A 149 17.23 5.71 -0.07
CA ALA A 149 16.01 6.51 0.07
C ALA A 149 15.76 7.35 -1.20
N SER A 150 14.50 7.52 -1.56
CA SER A 150 14.04 8.40 -2.63
C SER A 150 12.74 9.10 -2.24
N ASP A 151 12.44 10.21 -2.90
CA ASP A 151 11.14 10.88 -2.75
C ASP A 151 10.02 10.07 -3.42
N GLU A 152 8.77 10.29 -3.00
CA GLU A 152 7.60 9.78 -3.71
C GLU A 152 7.56 10.36 -5.13
N PRO A 153 7.44 9.55 -6.20
CA PRO A 153 7.35 10.09 -7.57
C PRO A 153 6.08 10.92 -7.75
N ASP A 154 6.19 12.14 -8.29
CA ASP A 154 5.03 13.02 -8.47
C ASP A 154 3.88 12.33 -9.24
N GLY A 155 2.69 12.28 -8.62
CA GLY A 155 1.48 11.74 -9.22
C GLY A 155 1.45 10.21 -9.36
N TRP A 156 2.32 9.48 -8.67
CA TRP A 156 2.41 8.00 -8.72
C TRP A 156 1.09 7.27 -8.48
N ASP A 157 0.19 7.90 -7.74
CA ASP A 157 -1.13 7.46 -7.31
C ASP A 157 -2.27 8.01 -8.18
N THR A 158 -1.97 8.48 -9.41
CA THR A 158 -2.96 9.00 -10.37
C THR A 158 -2.99 8.16 -11.66
N ALA A 159 -4.10 8.24 -12.40
CA ALA A 159 -4.32 7.44 -13.61
C ALA A 159 -3.29 7.67 -14.73
N ASP A 160 -2.69 8.87 -14.81
CA ASP A 160 -1.76 9.23 -15.88
C ASP A 160 -0.32 8.73 -15.63
N PHE A 161 -0.02 8.20 -14.44
CA PHE A 161 1.32 7.74 -14.10
C PHE A 161 1.62 6.36 -14.69
N ASP A 162 2.76 6.25 -15.37
CA ASP A 162 3.29 4.98 -15.89
C ASP A 162 4.10 4.27 -14.81
N ALA A 163 3.50 3.26 -14.18
CA ALA A 163 4.18 2.39 -13.22
C ALA A 163 4.60 1.05 -13.83
N SER A 164 4.69 0.93 -15.16
CA SER A 164 5.03 -0.35 -15.81
C SER A 164 6.39 -0.92 -15.40
N ASP A 165 7.30 -0.06 -14.92
CA ASP A 165 8.61 -0.45 -14.39
C ASP A 165 8.59 -0.84 -12.89
N TRP A 166 7.47 -0.64 -12.19
CA TRP A 166 7.35 -1.06 -10.79
C TRP A 166 7.14 -2.58 -10.71
N PRO A 167 7.85 -3.28 -9.80
CA PRO A 167 7.58 -4.69 -9.57
C PRO A 167 6.18 -4.87 -8.98
N HIS A 168 5.70 -6.11 -9.07
CA HIS A 168 4.50 -6.52 -8.35
C HIS A 168 4.77 -6.62 -6.85
N ALA A 169 3.71 -6.53 -6.04
CA ALA A 169 3.79 -6.74 -4.60
C ALA A 169 4.32 -8.14 -4.26
N ASP A 170 5.15 -8.22 -3.23
CA ASP A 170 5.55 -9.49 -2.64
C ASP A 170 4.49 -9.95 -1.64
N ILE A 171 4.14 -11.24 -1.70
CA ILE A 171 3.11 -11.86 -0.85
C ILE A 171 3.77 -12.69 0.23
N TYR A 172 3.34 -12.44 1.47
CA TYR A 172 3.76 -13.21 2.62
C TYR A 172 2.56 -13.85 3.31
N SER A 173 2.78 -15.02 3.90
CA SER A 173 1.76 -15.65 4.73
C SER A 173 1.65 -14.95 6.10
N ALA A 174 0.48 -15.07 6.73
CA ALA A 174 0.31 -14.65 8.13
C ALA A 174 1.29 -15.36 9.08
N SER A 175 1.84 -16.53 8.73
CA SER A 175 2.88 -17.19 9.52
C SER A 175 4.27 -16.58 9.35
N GLU A 176 4.56 -15.97 8.20
CA GLU A 176 5.83 -15.28 7.94
C GLU A 176 5.83 -13.89 8.57
N VAL A 177 4.74 -13.14 8.38
CA VAL A 177 4.56 -11.80 8.97
C VAL A 177 4.33 -11.90 10.49
N GLY A 178 3.51 -12.86 10.93
CA GLY A 178 3.08 -12.96 12.32
C GLY A 178 2.34 -11.71 12.79
N PRO A 179 1.25 -11.28 12.09
CA PRO A 179 0.56 -10.03 12.37
C PRO A 179 0.09 -9.96 13.82
N LYS A 180 0.08 -8.75 14.36
CA LYS A 180 -0.29 -8.46 15.76
C LYS A 180 -1.59 -7.69 15.83
N ASP A 181 -2.23 -7.77 16.98
CA ASP A 181 -3.41 -7.00 17.35
C ASP A 181 -4.46 -6.97 16.22
N GLY A 182 -4.96 -5.81 15.79
CA GLY A 182 -6.20 -5.65 15.01
C GLY A 182 -6.43 -6.54 13.77
N TYR A 183 -5.41 -7.23 13.26
CA TYR A 183 -5.52 -8.16 12.11
C TYR A 183 -6.67 -9.17 12.23
N ASP A 184 -6.82 -9.82 13.40
CA ASP A 184 -7.87 -10.83 13.65
C ASP A 184 -9.25 -10.21 13.96
N GLU A 185 -9.34 -8.88 14.07
CA GLU A 185 -10.61 -8.17 14.26
C GLU A 185 -11.37 -7.98 12.94
N ILE A 186 -10.67 -8.03 11.81
CA ILE A 186 -11.23 -7.96 10.46
C ILE A 186 -11.47 -9.37 9.92
N THR A 187 -12.65 -9.60 9.34
CA THR A 187 -12.91 -10.82 8.55
C THR A 187 -12.51 -10.56 7.11
N TRP A 188 -11.30 -10.98 6.76
CA TRP A 188 -10.75 -10.84 5.42
C TRP A 188 -11.52 -11.67 4.39
N VAL A 189 -11.92 -11.05 3.28
CA VAL A 189 -12.55 -11.75 2.16
C VAL A 189 -11.53 -12.63 1.41
N ASP A 190 -12.02 -13.69 0.78
CA ASP A 190 -11.18 -14.58 -0.02
C ASP A 190 -10.37 -13.78 -1.07
N GLY A 191 -9.06 -14.01 -1.09
CA GLY A 191 -8.12 -13.37 -2.00
C GLY A 191 -7.47 -12.08 -1.48
N ALA A 192 -7.83 -11.60 -0.28
CA ALA A 192 -7.03 -10.61 0.42
C ALA A 192 -5.76 -11.26 0.98
N GLU A 193 -4.61 -10.68 0.65
CA GLU A 193 -3.29 -11.18 0.98
C GLU A 193 -2.44 -10.06 1.58
N LEU A 194 -1.48 -10.44 2.41
CA LEU A 194 -0.49 -9.54 3.02
C LEU A 194 0.53 -9.14 1.94
N ILE A 195 0.59 -7.84 1.60
CA ILE A 195 1.48 -7.27 0.58
C ILE A 195 2.61 -6.41 1.19
N TRP A 196 3.82 -6.65 0.72
CA TRP A 196 5.06 -6.02 1.20
C TRP A 196 6.00 -5.65 0.06
N GLY A 197 7.11 -4.99 0.40
CA GLY A 197 8.32 -5.00 -0.42
C GLY A 197 9.04 -6.36 -0.36
N PRO A 198 10.17 -6.51 -1.06
CA PRO A 198 10.84 -7.81 -1.24
C PRO A 198 11.55 -8.37 0.00
N ASP A 199 11.61 -7.61 1.09
CA ASP A 199 12.29 -8.02 2.33
C ASP A 199 11.51 -7.54 3.55
N LEU A 200 11.13 -8.50 4.41
CA LEU A 200 10.37 -8.33 5.66
C LEU A 200 11.20 -7.72 6.82
N GLU A 201 12.38 -7.18 6.56
CA GLU A 201 13.17 -6.51 7.60
C GLU A 201 13.82 -5.21 7.10
N GLN A 202 13.80 -4.96 5.79
CA GLN A 202 14.49 -3.80 5.20
C GLN A 202 13.56 -2.85 4.47
N SER A 203 12.34 -3.26 4.10
CA SER A 203 11.42 -2.44 3.29
C SER A 203 10.66 -1.46 4.18
N ASN A 204 11.28 -0.36 4.58
CA ASN A 204 10.73 0.54 5.60
C ASN A 204 9.62 1.46 5.06
N THR A 205 9.64 1.78 3.76
CA THR A 205 8.57 2.58 3.13
C THR A 205 8.30 2.06 1.73
N VAL A 206 7.06 1.62 1.53
CA VAL A 206 6.59 1.00 0.30
C VAL A 206 5.40 1.79 -0.23
N LEU A 207 5.45 2.16 -1.50
CA LEU A 207 4.33 2.75 -2.24
C LEU A 207 3.71 1.64 -3.07
N CYS A 208 2.43 1.38 -2.92
CA CYS A 208 1.70 0.37 -3.68
C CYS A 208 0.51 1.00 -4.39
N ARG A 209 0.27 0.64 -5.65
CA ARG A 209 -0.88 1.13 -6.41
C ARG A 209 -1.65 0.03 -7.13
N LEU A 210 -2.93 0.28 -7.32
CA LEU A 210 -3.84 -0.57 -8.10
C LEU A 210 -4.85 0.30 -8.86
N THR A 211 -5.11 -0.02 -10.12
CA THR A 211 -6.23 0.57 -10.87
C THR A 211 -7.46 -0.30 -10.69
N VAL A 212 -8.57 0.33 -10.31
CA VAL A 212 -9.88 -0.31 -10.17
C VAL A 212 -10.76 0.12 -11.33
N GLU A 213 -11.27 -0.85 -12.09
CA GLU A 213 -12.13 -0.67 -13.27
C GLU A 213 -13.61 -0.50 -12.94
#